data_AF-A0A2C6KID6-F1
#
_entry.id   AF-A0A2C6KID6-F1
#
_cell.length_a   1.000
_cell.length_b   1.000
_cell.length_c   1.000
_cell.angle_alpha   90.00
_cell.angle_beta   90.00
_cell.angle_gamma   90.00
#
_symmetry.space_group_name_H-M   'P 1'
#
loop_
_entity.id
_entity.type
_entity.pdbx_description
1 polymer ?
#
loop_
_entity_poly.entity_id
_entity_poly.type
_entity_poly.pdbx_seq_one_letter_code
_entity_poly.pdbx_strand_id
1 'polypeptide(L)'
;IKRKQELIDKKKVLYRQLNEARSEDERSVLRAQLTALENATRLPGAPPVDLEKESSTNLYLGNLSPEITEEFLCQQFGKYGNITSVKIMYPRTEEEKKRNRNCGFVSFESRPQA
;
A
#
# COMPACT_ATOMS: atom_id res chain seq x y z
N ILE A 1 2.93 -26.01 19.19
CA ILE A 1 4.30 -25.53 18.83
C ILE A 1 4.66 -25.90 17.39
N LYS A 2 4.62 -27.18 16.97
CA LYS A 2 4.96 -27.62 15.59
C LYS A 2 4.16 -26.93 14.46
N ARG A 3 2.84 -26.80 14.59
CA ARG A 3 1.97 -26.18 13.56
C ARG A 3 2.28 -24.71 13.27
N LYS A 4 2.70 -23.93 14.28
CA LYS A 4 3.05 -22.51 14.11
C LYS A 4 4.37 -22.37 13.35
N GLN A 5 5.34 -23.24 13.61
CA GLN A 5 6.64 -23.26 12.94
C GLN A 5 6.48 -23.60 11.44
N GLU A 6 5.66 -24.62 11.14
CA GLU A 6 5.38 -25.02 9.76
C GLU A 6 4.74 -23.89 8.93
N LEU A 7 3.84 -23.11 9.53
CA LEU A 7 3.23 -21.94 8.89
C LEU A 7 4.26 -20.84 8.61
N ILE A 8 5.20 -20.62 9.53
CA ILE A 8 6.30 -19.66 9.35
C ILE A 8 7.23 -20.11 8.21
N ASP A 9 7.57 -21.39 8.16
CA ASP A 9 8.44 -21.92 7.11
C ASP A 9 7.76 -21.89 5.73
N LYS A 10 6.46 -22.24 5.67
CA LYS A 10 5.63 -22.07 4.47
C LYS A 10 5.58 -20.62 4.00
N LYS A 11 5.40 -19.67 4.93
CA LYS A 11 5.40 -18.23 4.64
C LYS A 11 6.74 -17.80 4.02
N LYS A 12 7.88 -18.24 4.58
CA LYS A 12 9.21 -17.96 4.04
C LYS A 12 9.42 -18.50 2.62
N VAL A 13 8.95 -19.72 2.35
CA VAL A 13 9.04 -20.33 1.01
C VAL A 13 8.22 -19.53 0.00
N LEU A 14 6.98 -19.17 0.35
CA LEU A 14 6.10 -18.38 -0.51
C LEU A 14 6.67 -16.99 -0.82
N TYR A 15 7.28 -16.29 0.14
CA TYR A 15 7.96 -15.02 -0.14
C TYR A 15 9.16 -15.18 -1.08
N ARG A 16 9.93 -16.26 -0.92
CA ARG A 16 11.06 -16.54 -1.82
C ARG A 16 10.55 -16.77 -3.24
N GLN A 17 9.54 -17.63 -3.39
CA GLN A 17 8.92 -17.90 -4.69
C GLN A 17 8.31 -16.64 -5.29
N LEU A 18 7.67 -15.77 -4.49
CA LEU A 18 7.09 -14.51 -4.97
C LEU A 18 8.16 -13.57 -5.55
N ASN A 19 9.34 -13.54 -4.92
CA ASN A 19 10.46 -12.72 -5.38
C ASN A 19 11.15 -13.31 -6.63
N GLU A 20 11.16 -14.64 -6.77
CA GLU A 20 11.72 -15.37 -7.92
C GLU A 20 10.76 -15.45 -9.11
N ALA A 21 9.45 -15.35 -8.88
CA ALA A 21 8.42 -15.42 -9.90
C ALA A 21 8.62 -14.29 -10.92
N ARG A 22 8.62 -14.67 -12.20
CA ARG A 22 8.77 -13.74 -13.33
C ARG A 22 7.44 -13.35 -13.95
N SER A 23 6.42 -14.20 -13.81
CA SER A 23 5.08 -13.93 -14.31
C SER A 23 4.21 -13.26 -13.24
N GLU A 24 3.40 -12.29 -13.63
CA GLU A 24 2.38 -11.69 -12.77
C GLU A 24 1.34 -12.72 -12.30
N ASP A 25 0.97 -13.68 -13.16
CA ASP A 25 0.01 -14.73 -12.83
C ASP A 25 0.54 -15.61 -11.68
N GLU A 26 1.81 -15.99 -11.75
CA GLU A 26 2.48 -16.76 -10.68
C GLU A 26 2.56 -15.93 -9.39
N ARG A 27 2.89 -14.64 -9.50
CA ARG A 27 2.94 -13.73 -8.34
C ARG A 27 1.58 -13.54 -7.70
N SER A 28 0.50 -13.44 -8.48
CA SER A 28 -0.87 -13.34 -7.96
C SER A 28 -1.25 -14.60 -7.19
N VAL A 29 -1.00 -15.78 -7.76
CA VAL A 29 -1.27 -17.06 -7.06
C VAL A 29 -0.47 -17.16 -5.75
N LEU A 30 0.81 -16.80 -5.77
CA LEU A 30 1.68 -16.83 -4.58
C LEU A 30 1.25 -15.80 -3.52
N ARG A 31 0.82 -14.59 -3.92
CA ARG A 31 0.25 -13.56 -3.01
C ARG A 31 -1.07 -14.00 -2.39
N ALA A 32 -1.95 -14.62 -3.18
CA ALA A 32 -3.23 -15.14 -2.69
C ALA A 32 -3.01 -16.25 -1.66
N GLN A 33 -2.07 -17.18 -1.93
CA GLN A 33 -1.68 -18.23 -0.97
C GLN A 33 -1.08 -17.65 0.31
N LEU A 34 -0.20 -16.65 0.19
CA LEU A 34 0.43 -15.98 1.31
C LEU A 34 -0.60 -15.22 2.18
N THR A 35 -1.57 -14.58 1.53
CA THR A 35 -2.70 -13.89 2.16
C THR A 35 -3.58 -14.85 2.94
N ALA A 36 -3.93 -15.99 2.34
CA ALA A 36 -4.71 -17.03 3.01
C ALA A 36 -3.97 -17.59 4.24
N LEU A 37 -2.65 -17.78 4.12
CA LEU A 37 -1.81 -18.26 5.21
C LEU A 37 -1.69 -17.24 6.36
N GLU A 38 -1.55 -15.96 6.04
CA GLU A 38 -1.55 -14.88 7.03
C GLU A 38 -2.88 -14.81 7.77
N ASN A 39 -4.00 -14.78 7.05
CA ASN A 39 -5.32 -14.72 7.67
C ASN A 39 -5.60 -15.96 8.54
N ALA A 40 -5.12 -17.14 8.17
CA ALA A 40 -5.23 -18.35 8.99
C ALA A 40 -4.40 -18.31 10.29
N THR A 41 -3.34 -17.49 10.34
CA THR A 41 -2.49 -17.33 11.53
C THR A 41 -2.93 -16.19 12.45
N ARG A 42 -3.93 -15.40 12.05
CA ARG A 42 -4.35 -14.20 12.78
C ARG A 42 -5.40 -14.50 13.83
N LEU A 43 -5.51 -13.57 14.78
CA LEU A 43 -6.51 -13.63 15.84
C LEU A 43 -7.92 -13.40 15.25
N PRO A 44 -8.94 -14.10 15.77
CA PRO A 44 -10.32 -13.89 15.34
C PRO A 44 -10.74 -12.43 15.60
N GLY A 45 -11.29 -11.78 14.59
CA GLY A 45 -11.72 -10.38 14.63
C GLY A 45 -10.75 -9.36 14.01
N ALA A 46 -9.56 -9.79 13.59
CA ALA A 46 -8.66 -8.92 12.84
C ALA A 46 -9.15 -8.76 11.38
N PRO A 47 -9.18 -7.54 10.81
CA PRO A 47 -9.62 -7.31 9.43
C PRO A 47 -8.67 -8.03 8.46
N PRO A 48 -9.15 -8.76 7.43
CA PRO A 48 -8.32 -9.58 6.53
C PRO A 48 -7.13 -8.79 5.98
N VAL A 49 -5.94 -9.40 6.00
CA VAL A 49 -4.80 -8.87 5.23
C VAL A 49 -5.10 -9.19 3.77
N ASP A 50 -4.79 -8.25 2.89
CA ASP A 50 -4.87 -8.43 1.45
C ASP A 50 -3.52 -8.04 0.87
N LEU A 51 -2.65 -9.03 0.63
CA LEU A 51 -1.31 -8.80 0.10
C LEU A 51 -1.32 -8.51 -1.40
N GLU A 52 -2.45 -8.67 -2.10
CA GLU A 52 -2.59 -8.11 -3.45
C GLU A 52 -2.62 -6.58 -3.38
N LYS A 53 -3.14 -6.03 -2.29
CA LYS A 53 -3.15 -4.59 -2.00
C LYS A 53 -1.80 -4.03 -1.53
N GLU A 54 -0.84 -4.90 -1.19
CA GLU A 54 0.53 -4.54 -0.76
C GLU A 54 1.39 -4.01 -1.92
N SER A 55 0.93 -4.09 -3.18
CA SER A 55 1.41 -3.20 -4.24
C SER A 55 0.79 -1.81 -4.08
N SER A 56 0.90 -1.21 -2.89
CA SER A 56 0.21 0.03 -2.55
C SER A 56 0.49 1.10 -3.61
N THR A 57 -0.55 1.52 -4.30
CA THR A 57 -0.49 2.62 -5.28
C THR A 57 -0.54 3.99 -4.58
N ASN A 58 -0.41 3.99 -3.25
CA ASN A 58 -0.50 5.15 -2.38
C ASN A 58 0.88 5.80 -2.20
N LEU A 59 1.06 6.98 -2.79
CA LEU A 59 2.18 7.88 -2.54
C LEU A 59 1.88 8.80 -1.37
N TYR A 60 2.86 8.98 -0.49
CA TYR A 60 2.86 10.04 0.51
C TYR A 60 3.59 11.27 -0.04
N LEU A 61 2.96 12.43 0.09
CA LEU A 61 3.50 13.72 -0.31
C LEU A 61 3.72 14.57 0.94
N GLY A 62 4.99 14.82 1.27
CA GLY A 62 5.38 15.72 2.35
C GLY A 62 5.65 17.13 1.84
N ASN A 63 5.70 18.09 2.78
CA ASN A 63 6.18 19.45 2.53
C ASN A 63 5.37 20.19 1.43
N LEU A 64 4.06 19.94 1.40
CA LEU A 64 3.14 20.60 0.47
C LEU A 64 2.88 22.03 0.91
N SER A 65 2.77 22.95 -0.07
CA SER A 65 2.31 24.32 0.20
C SER A 65 0.89 24.30 0.79
N PRO A 66 0.56 25.17 1.77
CA PRO A 66 -0.80 25.27 2.30
C PRO A 66 -1.84 25.70 1.25
N GLU A 67 -1.39 26.31 0.15
CA GLU A 67 -2.23 26.73 -0.98
C GLU A 67 -2.48 25.61 -1.99
N ILE A 68 -1.83 24.45 -1.86
CA ILE A 68 -2.02 23.36 -2.80
C ILE A 68 -3.41 22.75 -2.63
N THR A 69 -4.05 22.43 -3.75
CA THR A 69 -5.36 21.78 -3.76
C THR A 69 -5.28 20.36 -4.33
N GLU A 70 -6.31 19.57 -4.06
CA GLU A 70 -6.40 18.20 -4.54
C GLU A 70 -6.50 18.15 -6.08
N GLU A 71 -7.12 19.14 -6.71
CA GLU A 71 -7.22 19.28 -8.17
C GLU A 71 -5.84 19.51 -8.79
N PHE A 72 -5.01 20.34 -8.17
CA PHE A 72 -3.64 20.58 -8.65
C PHE A 72 -2.80 19.30 -8.58
N LEU A 73 -2.90 18.57 -7.47
CA LEU A 73 -2.25 17.27 -7.32
C LEU A 73 -2.76 16.28 -8.37
N CYS A 74 -4.06 16.22 -8.60
CA CYS A 74 -4.65 15.35 -9.61
C CYS A 74 -4.13 15.67 -11.01
N GLN A 75 -4.08 16.96 -11.40
CA GLN A 75 -3.54 17.38 -12.69
C GLN A 75 -2.04 17.07 -12.84
N GLN A 76 -1.23 17.30 -11.79
CA GLN A 76 0.19 17.03 -11.88
C GLN A 76 0.55 15.56 -11.86
N PHE A 77 -0.14 14.76 -11.04
CA PHE A 77 0.13 13.34 -10.92
C PHE A 77 -0.59 12.51 -11.99
N GLY A 78 -1.68 13.02 -12.57
CA GLY A 78 -2.51 12.31 -13.56
C GLY A 78 -1.78 12.01 -14.86
N LYS A 79 -0.73 12.77 -15.19
CA LYS A 79 0.15 12.47 -16.33
C LYS A 79 0.99 11.20 -16.16
N TYR A 80 1.14 10.70 -14.92
CA TYR A 80 1.90 9.49 -14.61
C TYR A 80 1.02 8.24 -14.50
N GLY A 81 -0.30 8.38 -14.47
CA GLY A 81 -1.24 7.28 -14.35
C GLY A 81 -2.60 7.70 -13.83
N ASN A 82 -3.57 6.79 -13.91
CA ASN A 82 -4.92 7.06 -13.42
C ASN A 82 -4.93 7.14 -11.89
N ILE A 83 -5.48 8.23 -11.34
CA ILE A 83 -5.53 8.47 -9.90
C ILE A 83 -6.90 8.05 -9.38
N THR A 84 -6.92 7.17 -8.39
CA THR A 84 -8.12 6.68 -7.72
C THR A 84 -8.57 7.63 -6.61
N SER A 85 -7.62 8.23 -5.88
CA SER A 85 -7.93 9.09 -4.74
C SER A 85 -6.79 10.05 -4.43
N VAL A 86 -7.13 11.29 -4.09
CA VAL A 86 -6.21 12.27 -3.52
C VAL A 86 -6.78 12.72 -2.18
N LYS A 87 -5.90 12.93 -1.19
CA LYS A 87 -6.30 13.48 0.10
C LYS A 87 -5.22 14.39 0.67
N ILE A 88 -5.56 15.64 0.95
CA ILE A 88 -4.69 16.55 1.70
C ILE A 88 -5.02 16.47 3.19
N MET A 89 -3.99 16.28 4.00
CA MET A 89 -4.07 16.33 5.46
C MET A 89 -3.81 17.76 5.91
N TYR A 90 -4.91 18.48 6.17
CA TYR A 90 -4.86 19.81 6.75
C TYR A 90 -4.47 19.75 8.24
N PRO A 91 -3.63 20.69 8.70
CA PRO A 91 -3.15 20.75 10.08
C PRO A 91 -4.33 20.89 11.05
N ARG A 92 -4.38 20.03 12.07
CA ARG A 92 -5.44 20.05 13.09
C ARG A 92 -5.02 20.80 14.34
N THR A 93 -3.73 20.88 14.61
CA THR A 93 -3.19 21.57 15.79
C THR A 93 -2.50 22.88 15.40
N GLU A 94 -2.38 23.80 16.36
CA GLU A 94 -1.67 25.07 16.18
C GLU A 94 -0.16 24.87 15.90
N GLU A 95 0.44 23.79 16.42
CA GLU A 95 1.83 23.43 16.13
C GLU A 95 2.03 22.96 14.70
N GLU A 96 1.06 22.23 14.14
CA GLU A 96 1.07 21.84 12.73
C GLU A 96 0.83 23.05 11.83
N LYS A 97 -0.07 23.95 12.19
CA LYS A 97 -0.27 25.22 11.46
C LYS A 97 1.00 26.06 11.41
N LYS A 98 1.75 26.15 12.52
CA LYS A 98 3.04 26.86 12.57
C LYS A 98 4.09 26.29 11.60
N ARG A 99 3.96 25.03 11.18
CA ARG A 99 4.88 24.42 10.20
C ARG A 99 4.64 24.91 8.77
N ASN A 100 3.55 25.64 8.51
CA ASN A 100 3.16 26.24 7.23
C ASN A 100 3.28 25.27 6.04
N ARG A 101 3.03 23.98 6.28
CA ARG A 101 3.17 22.92 5.30
C ARG A 101 2.14 21.84 5.56
N ASN A 102 1.54 21.36 4.48
CA ASN A 102 0.60 20.25 4.52
C ASN A 102 1.33 18.95 4.14
N CYS A 103 0.65 17.85 4.42
CA CYS A 103 0.99 16.55 3.87
C CYS A 103 -0.21 15.99 3.14
N GLY A 104 0.01 15.05 2.22
CA GLY A 104 -1.06 14.49 1.42
C GLY A 104 -0.76 13.08 0.96
N PHE A 105 -1.78 12.44 0.43
CA PHE A 105 -1.70 11.10 -0.14
C PHE A 105 -2.31 11.11 -1.54
N VAL A 106 -1.67 10.42 -2.48
CA VAL A 106 -2.18 10.18 -3.84
C VAL A 106 -2.19 8.68 -4.08
N SER A 107 -3.35 8.13 -4.42
CA SER A 107 -3.56 6.72 -4.73
C SER A 107 -3.75 6.55 -6.23
N PHE A 108 -2.91 5.76 -6.88
CA PHE A 108 -3.09 5.36 -8.28
C PHE A 108 -3.99 4.12 -8.42
N GLU A 109 -4.56 3.90 -9.59
CA GLU A 109 -5.39 2.72 -9.87
C GLU A 109 -4.55 1.47 -10.06
N SER A 110 -3.45 1.59 -10.80
CA SER A 110 -2.47 0.55 -11.01
C SER A 110 -1.07 1.11 -10.86
N ARG A 111 -0.13 0.25 -10.47
CA ARG A 111 1.29 0.59 -10.52
C ARG A 111 1.73 0.17 -11.94
N PRO A 112 2.03 1.09 -12.87
CA PRO A 112 2.64 0.66 -14.12
C PRO A 112 3.93 -0.06 -13.75
N GLN A 113 4.04 -1.33 -14.11
CA GLN A 113 5.29 -2.05 -14.00
C GLN A 113 6.29 -1.36 -14.93
N ALA A 114 7.25 -0.65 -14.32
CA ALA A 114 8.43 -0.16 -15.01
C ALA A 114 9.42 -1.31 -15.19
#